data_AF-A0A8T1IVX4-F1
#
_entry.id   AF-A0A8T1IVX4-F1
#
_cell.length_a   1.000
_cell.length_b   1.000
_cell.length_c   1.000
_cell.angle_alpha   90.00
_cell.angle_beta   90.00
_cell.angle_gamma   90.00
#
_symmetry.space_group_name_H-M   'P 1'
#
loop_
_entity.id
_entity.type
_entity.pdbx_description
1 polymer ?
#
loop_
_entity_poly.entity_id
_entity_poly.type
_entity_poly.pdbx_seq_one_letter_code
_entity_poly.pdbx_strand_id
1 'polypeptide(L)' 'MTNASAAATGTLVSWVSQKVSNRYAWLRWIVMSNLPLSFCESELTRQYTNLPAVAVDTLRVNMESVTRAV' A
#
# COMPACT_ATOMS: atom_id res chain seq x y z
N MET A 1 8.45 -26.89 33.67
CA MET A 1 7.32 -26.57 32.76
C MET A 1 7.41 -25.09 32.42
N THR A 2 8.10 -24.74 31.34
CA THR A 2 8.33 -23.33 30.97
C THR A 2 7.21 -22.84 30.06
N ASN A 3 6.32 -22.08 30.68
CA ASN A 3 5.44 -21.03 30.16
C ASN A 3 5.17 -21.03 28.64
N ALA A 4 4.00 -21.53 28.26
CA ALA A 4 3.47 -21.40 26.91
C ALA A 4 3.32 -19.91 26.56
N SER A 5 4.13 -19.49 25.59
CA SER A 5 3.99 -18.34 24.70
C SER A 5 3.00 -17.27 25.14
N ALA A 6 3.53 -16.16 25.64
CA ALA A 6 2.82 -14.89 25.58
C ALA A 6 2.48 -14.64 24.10
N ALA A 7 1.23 -14.94 23.71
CA ALA A 7 0.67 -14.51 22.46
C ALA A 7 0.69 -12.98 22.49
N ALA A 8 1.77 -12.41 21.97
CA ALA A 8 1.88 -11.00 21.72
C ALA A 8 0.76 -10.69 20.72
N THR A 9 -0.31 -10.08 21.21
CA THR A 9 -1.28 -9.33 20.41
C THR A 9 -0.55 -8.11 19.84
N GLY A 10 0.50 -8.35 19.05
CA GLY A 10 1.17 -7.36 18.24
C GLY A 10 0.28 -7.12 17.04
N THR A 11 -0.14 -5.87 16.85
CA THR A 11 -0.88 -5.44 15.67
C THR A 11 -0.17 -5.96 14.42
N LEU A 12 -0.88 -6.68 13.54
CA LEU A 12 -0.35 -7.18 12.24
C LEU A 12 0.37 -6.10 11.42
N VAL A 13 0.11 -4.83 11.71
CA VAL A 13 0.82 -3.65 11.20
C VAL A 13 2.35 -3.75 11.34
N SER A 14 2.90 -4.37 12.39
CA SER A 14 4.36 -4.53 12.52
C SER A 14 4.96 -5.50 11.49
N TRP A 15 4.16 -6.40 10.92
CA TRP A 15 4.58 -7.38 9.92
C TRP A 15 4.46 -6.86 8.48
N VAL A 16 3.69 -5.79 8.26
CA VAL A 16 3.52 -5.20 6.92
C VAL A 16 4.63 -4.18 6.68
N SER A 17 5.43 -4.42 5.64
CA SER A 17 6.46 -3.45 5.26
C SER A 17 5.83 -2.09 4.91
N GLN A 18 6.48 -1.00 5.34
CA GLN A 18 6.01 0.36 5.03
C GLN A 18 5.82 0.58 3.52
N LYS A 19 6.64 -0.06 2.69
CA LYS A 19 6.54 -0.02 1.23
C LYS A 19 5.20 -0.56 0.72
N VAL A 20 4.72 -1.66 1.29
CA VAL A 20 3.42 -2.26 0.93
C VAL A 20 2.29 -1.38 1.43
N SER A 21 2.39 -0.86 2.66
CA SER A 21 1.40 0.09 3.22
C SER A 21 1.25 1.33 2.35
N ASN A 22 2.35 1.90 1.85
CA ASN A 22 2.32 3.09 0.98
C ASN A 22 1.66 2.80 -0.37
N ARG A 23 1.97 1.65 -0.98
CA ARG A 23 1.35 1.22 -2.26
C ARG A 23 -0.16 1.01 -2.10
N TYR A 24 -0.56 0.39 -1.01
CA TYR A 24 -1.98 0.21 -0.69
C TYR A 24 -2.68 1.55 -0.45
N ALA A 25 -2.05 2.48 0.28
CA ALA A 25 -2.63 3.82 0.51
C ALA A 25 -2.88 4.57 -0.81
N TRP A 26 -1.95 4.50 -1.76
CA TRP A 26 -2.14 5.04 -3.11
C TRP A 26 -3.32 4.41 -3.84
N LEU A 27 -3.39 3.07 -3.88
CA LEU A 27 -4.49 2.35 -4.54
C LEU A 27 -5.84 2.68 -3.92
N ARG A 28 -5.91 2.69 -2.58
CA ARG A 28 -7.13 3.06 -1.85
C ARG A 28 -7.59 4.46 -2.23
N TRP A 29 -6.70 5.45 -2.25
CA TRP A 29 -7.09 6.81 -2.61
C TRP A 29 -7.61 6.87 -4.06
N ILE A 30 -6.86 6.32 -5.01
CA ILE A 30 -7.24 6.34 -6.42
C ILE A 30 -8.62 5.70 -6.65
N VAL A 31 -8.87 4.53 -6.05
CA VAL A 31 -10.14 3.80 -6.20
C VAL A 31 -11.29 4.53 -5.51
N MET A 32 -11.13 4.94 -4.25
CA MET A 32 -12.20 5.57 -3.49
C MET A 32 -12.58 6.95 -4.04
N SER A 33 -11.65 7.67 -4.69
CA SER A 33 -11.91 8.96 -5.33
C SER A 33 -12.20 8.85 -6.82
N ASN A 34 -12.27 7.64 -7.39
CA ASN A 34 -12.49 7.38 -8.81
C ASN A 34 -11.53 8.20 -9.72
N LEU A 35 -10.25 8.20 -9.38
CA LEU A 35 -9.20 8.93 -10.09
C LEU A 35 -8.50 8.03 -11.11
N PRO A 36 -7.89 8.58 -12.17
CA PRO A 36 -7.02 7.82 -13.05
C PRO A 36 -5.76 7.37 -12.30
N LEU A 37 -5.18 6.22 -12.67
CA LEU A 37 -3.92 5.73 -12.05
C LEU A 37 -2.78 6.75 -12.17
N SER A 38 -2.72 7.51 -13.27
CA SER A 38 -1.74 8.58 -13.50
C SER A 38 -1.75 9.70 -12.44
N PHE A 39 -2.80 9.78 -11.63
CA PHE A 39 -2.89 10.71 -10.51
C PHE A 39 -1.71 10.57 -9.53
N CYS A 40 -1.17 9.37 -9.33
CA CYS A 40 -0.04 9.17 -8.41
C CYS A 40 1.27 9.76 -8.89
N GLU A 41 1.38 10.14 -10.16
CA GLU A 41 2.58 10.76 -10.76
C GLU A 41 2.39 12.25 -11.06
N SER A 42 1.19 12.79 -10.87
CA SER A 42 0.90 14.21 -11.06
C SER A 42 1.77 15.08 -10.14
N GLU A 43 2.40 16.10 -10.72
CA GLU A 43 3.25 17.04 -9.99
C GLU A 43 2.47 17.77 -8.89
N LEU A 44 1.26 18.23 -9.19
CA LEU A 44 0.39 18.87 -8.19
C LEU A 44 0.08 17.91 -7.05
N THR A 45 -0.27 16.65 -7.36
CA THR A 45 -0.54 15.65 -6.32
C THR A 45 0.69 15.42 -5.44
N ARG A 46 1.89 15.38 -6.04
CA ARG A 46 3.16 15.24 -5.32
C ARG A 46 3.42 16.41 -4.37
N GLN A 47 3.04 17.63 -4.74
CA GLN A 47 3.21 18.81 -3.88
C GLN A 47 2.27 18.81 -2.67
N TYR A 48 1.09 18.17 -2.77
CA TYR A 48 0.07 18.21 -1.72
C TYR A 48 -0.09 16.90 -0.92
N THR A 49 0.71 15.88 -1.19
CA THR A 49 0.64 14.60 -0.48
C THR A 49 1.88 14.31 0.35
N ASN A 50 1.68 13.62 1.48
CA ASN A 50 2.76 13.03 2.28
C ASN A 50 3.05 11.57 1.88
N LEU A 51 2.33 11.02 0.89
CA LEU A 51 2.58 9.66 0.43
C LEU A 51 3.89 9.58 -0.37
N PRO A 52 4.76 8.59 -0.10
CA PRO A 52 5.99 8.42 -0.85
C PRO A 52 5.76 8.21 -2.33
N ALA A 53 6.74 8.64 -3.12
CA ALA A 53 6.64 8.60 -4.56
C ALA A 53 6.42 7.16 -5.09
N VAL A 54 5.42 6.99 -5.96
CA VAL A 54 5.16 5.73 -6.67
C VAL A 54 4.93 5.99 -8.16
N ALA A 55 5.33 5.04 -8.99
CA ALA A 55 5.07 5.05 -10.42
C ALA A 55 3.79 4.28 -10.75
N VAL A 56 3.08 4.68 -11.80
CA VAL A 56 1.86 4.03 -12.28
C VAL A 56 2.10 2.55 -12.57
N ASP A 57 3.19 2.23 -13.24
CA ASP A 57 3.51 0.85 -13.60
C ASP A 57 3.78 -0.03 -12.38
N THR A 58 4.33 0.55 -11.30
CA THR A 58 4.46 -0.18 -10.04
C THR A 58 3.09 -0.57 -9.47
N LEU A 59 2.10 0.33 -9.54
CA LEU A 59 0.75 0.02 -9.08
C LEU A 59 0.09 -1.03 -9.96
N ARG A 60 0.23 -0.92 -11.29
CA ARG A 60 -0.28 -1.93 -12.24
C ARG A 60 0.29 -3.31 -11.97
N VAL A 61 1.61 -3.44 -11.84
CA VAL A 61 2.26 -4.73 -11.55
C VAL A 61 1.76 -5.33 -10.24
N ASN A 62 1.54 -4.52 -9.20
CA ASN A 62 0.98 -5.02 -7.94
C ASN A 62 -0.46 -5.53 -8.13
N MET A 63 -1.30 -4.79 -8.86
CA MET A 63 -2.69 -5.20 -9.12
C MET A 63 -2.74 -6.50 -9.94
N GLU A 64 -1.93 -6.62 -10.98
CA GLU A 64 -1.81 -7.84 -11.76
C GLU A 64 -1.29 -9.03 -10.95
N SER A 65 -0.36 -8.77 -10.02
CA SER A 65 0.13 -9.83 -9.13
C SER A 65 -0.98 -10.38 -8.23
N VAL A 66 -1.94 -9.53 -7.82
CA VAL A 66 -3.08 -9.97 -7.02
C VAL A 66 -4.05 -10.80 -7.87
N THR A 67 -4.35 -10.38 -9.10
CA THR A 67 -5.24 -11.15 -9.98
C THR A 67 -4.65 -12.49 -10.42
N ARG A 68 -3.32 -12.62 -10.52
CA ARG A 68 -2.66 -13.92 -10.81
C ARG A 68 -2.61 -14.87 -9.61
N ALA A 69 -2.78 -14.36 -8.40
CA ALA A 69 -2.71 -15.16 -7.17
C ALA A 69 -4.06 -15.81 -6.79
N VAL A 70 -5.13 -15.48 -7.51
CA VAL A 70 -6.48 -16.03 -7.37
C VAL A 70 -6.68 -17.11 -8.42
#